data_AF-A0A0S8EFQ6-F1
#
_entry.id   AF-A0A0S8EFQ6-F1
#
_cell.length_a   1.000
_cell.length_b   1.000
_cell.length_c   1.000
_cell.angle_alpha   90.00
_cell.angle_beta   90.00
_cell.angle_gamma   90.00
#
_symmetry.space_group_name_H-M   'P 1'
#
loop_
_entity.id
_entity.type
_entity.pdbx_description
1 polymer ?
#
loop_
_entity_poly.entity_id
_entity_poly.type
_entity_poly.pdbx_seq_one_letter_code
_entity_poly.pdbx_strand_id
1 'polypeptide(L)'
;MAETLRTWLASKQPGRPVFKMPDKPVKLIKADLKAAREAWLGEAPSDKVRKEREKASFLNYRDSAGRVADFHALRHTYISRLVRAGVAPAVAKSLARHSTIMLTMDHYTHVSIEEEQSALARLPELGAKVCRAEGLRTTGTEDCVAHA
;
A
#
# COMPACT_ATOMS: atom_id res chain seq x y z
N MET A 1 -8.79 -3.41 12.69
CA MET A 1 -7.47 -3.94 13.10
C MET A 1 -6.69 -2.96 13.98
N ALA A 2 -6.56 -1.68 13.59
CA ALA A 2 -5.88 -0.67 14.42
C ALA A 2 -6.52 -0.50 15.81
N GLU A 3 -7.87 -0.48 15.88
CA GLU A 3 -8.61 -0.34 17.15
C GLU A 3 -8.31 -1.47 18.15
N THR A 4 -8.31 -2.72 17.67
CA THR A 4 -8.01 -3.91 18.48
C THR A 4 -6.61 -3.88 19.09
N LEU A 5 -5.63 -3.36 18.35
CA LEU A 5 -4.24 -3.27 18.82
C LEU A 5 -4.02 -2.09 19.76
N ARG A 6 -4.86 -1.05 19.71
CA ARG A 6 -4.68 0.19 20.47
C ARG A 6 -4.72 -0.05 21.97
N THR A 7 -5.75 -0.76 22.44
CA THR A 7 -5.91 -1.12 23.86
C THR A 7 -4.76 -2.00 24.35
N TRP A 8 -4.33 -2.96 23.53
CA TRP A 8 -3.24 -3.85 23.89
C TRP A 8 -1.89 -3.12 23.95
N LEU A 9 -1.60 -2.23 22.99
CA LEU A 9 -0.37 -1.43 22.95
C LEU A 9 -0.31 -0.39 24.07
N ALA A 10 -1.44 0.15 24.53
CA ALA A 10 -1.49 1.09 25.64
C ALA A 10 -0.92 0.52 26.95
N SER A 11 -0.94 -0.81 27.11
CA SER A 11 -0.34 -1.51 28.25
C SER A 11 1.19 -1.66 28.19
N LYS A 12 1.84 -1.28 27.08
CA LYS A 12 3.28 -1.51 26.84
C LYS A 12 4.09 -0.24 27.11
N GLN A 13 5.27 -0.41 27.69
CA GLN A 13 6.18 0.70 27.95
C GLN A 13 6.73 1.31 26.65
N PRO A 14 6.74 2.64 26.50
CA PRO A 14 7.38 3.32 25.38
C PRO A 14 8.87 2.96 25.28
N GLY A 15 9.38 2.83 24.05
CA GLY A 15 10.81 2.59 23.80
C GLY A 15 11.30 1.15 24.01
N ARG A 16 10.48 0.25 24.58
CA ARG A 16 10.80 -1.19 24.60
C ARG A 16 10.23 -1.91 23.38
N PRO A 17 10.96 -2.90 22.82
CA PRO A 17 10.41 -3.79 21.82
C PRO A 17 9.13 -4.46 22.33
N VAL A 18 8.06 -4.33 21.56
CA VAL A 18 6.75 -4.92 21.88
C VAL A 18 6.80 -6.45 21.79
N PHE A 19 7.63 -6.97 20.89
CA PHE A 19 7.83 -8.40 20.66
C PHE A 19 9.27 -8.79 20.96
N LYS A 20 9.45 -9.94 21.63
CA LYS A 20 10.76 -10.58 21.75
C LYS A 20 11.06 -11.29 20.43
N MET A 21 11.78 -10.61 19.55
CA MET A 21 12.17 -11.17 18.26
C MET A 21 13.37 -12.12 18.43
N PRO A 22 13.40 -13.28 17.77
CA PRO A 22 14.60 -14.11 17.73
C PRO A 22 15.67 -13.47 16.85
N ASP A 23 16.94 -13.82 17.07
CA ASP A 23 18.09 -13.26 16.34
C ASP A 23 18.01 -13.47 14.82
N LYS A 24 17.32 -14.53 14.38
CA LYS A 24 17.10 -14.87 12.97
C LYS A 24 15.61 -14.83 12.65
N PRO A 25 15.00 -13.64 12.54
CA PRO A 25 13.56 -13.51 12.36
C PRO A 25 13.10 -14.18 11.07
N VAL A 26 13.92 -14.21 10.02
CA VAL A 26 13.63 -14.92 8.75
C VAL A 26 13.25 -16.39 8.96
N LYS A 27 13.76 -17.05 10.02
CA LYS A 27 13.38 -18.44 10.34
C LYS A 27 11.92 -18.56 10.76
N LEU A 28 11.35 -17.54 11.41
CA LEU A 28 9.94 -17.51 11.78
C LEU A 28 9.06 -17.54 10.54
N ILE A 29 9.27 -16.61 9.60
CA ILE A 29 8.48 -16.54 8.36
C ILE A 29 8.56 -17.85 7.58
N LYS A 30 9.75 -18.46 7.49
CA LYS A 30 9.90 -19.77 6.82
C LYS A 30 9.10 -20.88 7.51
N ALA A 31 9.12 -20.93 8.85
CA ALA A 31 8.37 -21.90 9.62
C ALA A 31 6.85 -21.67 9.48
N ASP A 32 6.41 -20.41 9.60
CA ASP A 32 5.01 -20.02 9.47
C ASP A 32 4.46 -20.33 8.08
N LEU A 33 5.20 -20.01 7.01
CA LEU A 33 4.82 -20.35 5.64
C LEU A 33 4.73 -21.85 5.42
N LYS A 34 5.66 -22.62 5.99
CA LYS A 34 5.62 -24.09 5.92
C LYS A 34 4.37 -24.63 6.61
N ALA A 35 4.10 -24.18 7.84
CA ALA A 35 2.92 -24.60 8.61
C ALA A 35 1.61 -24.20 7.90
N ALA A 36 1.54 -22.98 7.37
CA ALA A 36 0.40 -22.50 6.60
C ALA A 36 0.19 -23.33 5.32
N ARG A 37 1.28 -23.71 4.63
CA ARG A 37 1.20 -24.55 3.43
C ARG A 37 0.70 -25.95 3.77
N GLU A 38 1.18 -26.55 4.87
CA GLU A 38 0.70 -27.86 5.33
C GLU A 38 -0.80 -27.84 5.66
N ALA A 39 -1.26 -26.81 6.39
CA ALA A 39 -2.69 -26.61 6.67
C ALA A 39 -3.50 -26.44 5.38
N TRP A 40 -3.03 -25.60 4.45
CA TRP A 40 -3.70 -25.36 3.17
C TRP A 40 -3.78 -26.61 2.28
N LEU A 41 -2.76 -27.49 2.33
CA LEU A 41 -2.81 -28.78 1.64
C LEU A 41 -3.75 -29.77 2.34
N GLY A 42 -3.85 -29.72 3.68
CA GLY A 42 -4.78 -30.51 4.47
C GLY A 42 -6.24 -30.14 4.24
N GLU A 43 -6.53 -28.87 3.97
CA GLU A 43 -7.86 -28.36 3.61
C GLU A 43 -8.28 -28.66 2.15
N ALA A 44 -7.54 -29.51 1.43
CA ALA A 44 -7.90 -29.87 0.07
C ALA A 44 -9.14 -30.79 0.04
N PRO A 45 -10.20 -30.44 -0.72
CA PRO A 45 -11.45 -31.22 -0.73
C PRO A 45 -11.34 -32.56 -1.46
N SER A 46 -10.28 -32.79 -2.24
CA SER A 46 -9.99 -34.08 -2.89
C SER A 46 -8.50 -34.26 -3.15
N ASP A 47 -8.09 -35.52 -3.36
CA ASP A 47 -6.71 -35.85 -3.70
C ASP A 47 -6.24 -35.22 -5.01
N LYS A 48 -7.17 -35.02 -5.96
CA LYS A 48 -6.87 -34.33 -7.21
C LYS A 48 -6.50 -32.87 -6.96
N VAL A 49 -7.32 -32.16 -6.17
CA VAL A 49 -7.06 -30.76 -5.81
C VAL A 49 -5.79 -30.66 -4.95
N ARG A 50 -5.55 -31.62 -4.05
CA ARG A 50 -4.32 -31.67 -3.26
C ARG A 50 -3.08 -31.76 -4.17
N LYS A 51 -3.07 -32.69 -5.13
CA LYS A 51 -1.97 -32.85 -6.09
C LYS A 51 -1.76 -31.61 -6.96
N GLU A 52 -2.83 -30.89 -7.31
CA GLU A 52 -2.75 -29.61 -8.01
C GLU A 52 -2.13 -28.51 -7.12
N ARG A 53 -2.58 -28.40 -5.87
CA ARG A 53 -2.04 -27.46 -4.88
C ARG A 53 -0.56 -27.72 -4.56
N GLU A 54 -0.14 -28.98 -4.51
CA GLU A 54 1.26 -29.38 -4.28
C GLU A 54 2.19 -28.89 -5.40
N LYS A 55 1.71 -28.85 -6.65
CA LYS A 55 2.46 -28.29 -7.80
C LYS A 55 2.56 -26.77 -7.75
N ALA A 56 1.64 -26.10 -7.08
CA ALA A 56 1.64 -24.64 -6.99
C ALA A 56 2.75 -24.13 -6.05
N SER A 57 3.32 -22.98 -6.40
CA SER A 57 4.30 -22.26 -5.57
C SER A 57 3.67 -21.44 -4.44
N PHE A 58 2.34 -21.51 -4.29
CA PHE A 58 1.59 -20.77 -3.27
C PHE A 58 2.05 -21.12 -1.85
N LEU A 59 2.32 -20.13 -0.99
CA LEU A 59 2.87 -20.32 0.36
C LEU A 59 4.28 -20.95 0.42
N ASN A 60 4.99 -21.10 -0.70
CA ASN A 60 6.42 -21.38 -0.65
C ASN A 60 7.19 -20.12 -0.26
N TYR A 61 8.30 -20.29 0.47
CA TYR A 61 9.21 -19.19 0.78
C TYR A 61 9.79 -18.54 -0.47
N ARG A 62 10.06 -19.34 -1.51
CA ARG A 62 10.52 -18.89 -2.81
C ARG A 62 9.55 -19.34 -3.89
N ASP A 63 9.18 -18.44 -4.77
CA ASP A 63 8.31 -18.77 -5.89
C ASP A 63 9.08 -19.27 -7.12
N SER A 64 8.34 -19.61 -8.19
CA SER A 64 8.92 -20.07 -9.46
C SER A 64 9.74 -19.00 -10.18
N ALA A 65 9.52 -17.72 -9.88
CA ALA A 65 10.29 -16.59 -10.42
C ALA A 65 11.52 -16.26 -9.54
N GLY A 66 11.78 -17.04 -8.49
CA GLY A 66 12.92 -16.85 -7.60
C GLY A 66 12.75 -15.72 -6.57
N ARG A 67 11.57 -15.11 -6.47
CA ARG A 67 11.23 -14.08 -5.47
C ARG A 67 11.04 -14.72 -4.09
N VAL A 68 11.35 -14.00 -3.03
CA VAL A 68 11.29 -14.50 -1.64
C VAL A 68 10.25 -13.78 -0.81
N ALA A 69 9.56 -14.52 0.05
CA ALA A 69 8.64 -13.98 1.04
C ALA A 69 9.36 -13.82 2.40
N ASP A 70 10.09 -12.71 2.57
CA ASP A 70 10.79 -12.36 3.81
C ASP A 70 10.23 -11.07 4.45
N PHE A 71 10.89 -10.53 5.49
CA PHE A 71 10.46 -9.28 6.13
C PHE A 71 10.51 -8.08 5.19
N HIS A 72 11.41 -8.08 4.21
CA HIS A 72 11.48 -7.03 3.22
C HIS A 72 10.28 -7.10 2.28
N ALA A 73 9.89 -8.30 1.84
CA ALA A 73 8.68 -8.52 1.05
C ALA A 73 7.40 -8.05 1.77
N LEU A 74 7.32 -8.19 3.10
CA LEU A 74 6.22 -7.64 3.90
C LEU A 74 6.17 -6.11 3.82
N ARG A 75 7.34 -5.45 3.93
CA ARG A 75 7.45 -4.00 3.76
C ARG A 75 7.07 -3.56 2.35
N HIS A 76 7.48 -4.31 1.33
CA HIS A 76 7.03 -4.08 -0.05
C HIS A 76 5.52 -4.16 -0.16
N THR A 77 4.94 -5.25 0.32
CA THR A 77 3.49 -5.45 0.28
C THR A 77 2.72 -4.33 0.98
N TYR A 78 3.23 -3.86 2.13
CA TYR A 78 2.65 -2.73 2.86
C TYR A 78 2.62 -1.46 2.00
N ILE A 79 3.74 -1.09 1.38
CA ILE A 79 3.83 0.12 0.57
C ILE A 79 3.00 -0.01 -0.71
N SER A 80 3.05 -1.15 -1.40
CA SER A 80 2.19 -1.43 -2.56
C SER A 80 0.70 -1.25 -2.23
N ARG A 81 0.27 -1.68 -1.04
CA ARG A 81 -1.12 -1.51 -0.59
C ARG A 81 -1.47 -0.06 -0.32
N LEU A 82 -0.53 0.74 0.23
CA LEU A 82 -0.74 2.18 0.43
C LEU A 82 -0.90 2.91 -0.90
N VAL A 83 -0.05 2.60 -1.88
CA VAL A 83 -0.10 3.22 -3.21
C VAL A 83 -1.41 2.88 -3.92
N ARG A 84 -1.82 1.60 -3.91
CA ARG A 84 -3.13 1.16 -4.46
C ARG A 84 -4.33 1.74 -3.73
N ALA A 85 -4.18 2.15 -2.47
CA ALA A 85 -5.22 2.85 -1.74
C ALA A 85 -5.28 4.36 -2.07
N GLY A 86 -4.47 4.84 -3.03
CA GLY A 86 -4.41 6.24 -3.44
C GLY A 86 -3.72 7.15 -2.43
N VAL A 87 -2.94 6.60 -1.50
CA VAL A 87 -2.20 7.40 -0.51
C VAL A 87 -1.09 8.17 -1.21
N ALA A 88 -1.04 9.48 -0.98
CA ALA A 88 -0.01 10.33 -1.57
C ALA A 88 1.41 9.82 -1.23
N PRO A 89 2.36 9.82 -2.18
CA PRO A 89 3.71 9.29 -1.97
C PRO A 89 4.45 9.84 -0.75
N ALA A 90 4.26 11.12 -0.43
CA ALA A 90 4.85 11.75 0.75
C ALA A 90 4.36 11.13 2.07
N VAL A 91 3.07 10.79 2.14
CA VAL A 91 2.45 10.13 3.29
C VAL A 91 2.92 8.68 3.36
N ALA A 92 2.95 7.98 2.22
CA ALA A 92 3.45 6.60 2.14
C ALA A 92 4.93 6.49 2.59
N LYS A 93 5.79 7.43 2.18
CA LYS A 93 7.19 7.54 2.63
C LYS A 93 7.28 7.70 4.16
N SER A 94 6.46 8.60 4.72
CA SER A 94 6.43 8.86 6.16
C SER A 94 5.97 7.63 6.95
N LEU A 95 4.89 6.98 6.51
CA LEU A 95 4.37 5.75 7.10
C LEU A 95 5.36 4.60 7.02
N ALA A 96 6.07 4.48 5.90
CA ALA A 96 7.14 3.51 5.76
C ALA A 96 8.36 3.86 6.62
N ARG A 97 8.58 5.14 7.00
CA ARG A 97 9.83 5.66 7.60
C ARG A 97 11.02 5.53 6.66
N HIS A 98 10.81 5.79 5.37
CA HIS A 98 11.90 5.84 4.40
C HIS A 98 12.59 7.21 4.44
N SER A 99 13.92 7.22 4.40
CA SER A 99 14.72 8.44 4.29
C SER A 99 14.52 9.14 2.93
N THR A 100 14.41 8.37 1.85
CA THR A 100 14.31 8.89 0.47
C THR A 100 13.05 8.37 -0.23
N ILE A 101 12.41 9.23 -1.05
CA ILE A 101 11.17 8.91 -1.77
C ILE A 101 11.38 7.98 -2.97
N MET A 102 12.59 7.93 -3.53
CA MET A 102 12.94 7.00 -4.61
C MET A 102 12.72 5.54 -4.21
N LEU A 103 13.00 5.18 -2.94
CA LEU A 103 12.72 3.85 -2.42
C LEU A 103 11.22 3.50 -2.41
N THR A 104 10.32 4.49 -2.44
CA THR A 104 8.86 4.31 -2.48
C THR A 104 8.24 4.49 -3.86
N MET A 105 8.96 5.06 -4.83
CA MET A 105 8.41 5.31 -6.18
C MET A 105 8.93 4.31 -7.20
N ASP A 106 10.24 4.01 -7.25
CA ASP A 106 10.83 3.18 -8.32
C ASP A 106 10.26 1.76 -8.42
N HIS A 107 9.71 1.22 -7.33
CA HIS A 107 9.21 -0.17 -7.31
C HIS A 107 7.69 -0.29 -7.08
N TYR A 108 7.00 0.79 -6.70
CA TYR A 108 5.60 0.70 -6.26
C TYR A 108 4.60 1.39 -7.17
N THR A 109 5.07 2.11 -8.19
CA THR A 109 4.26 2.67 -9.27
C THR A 109 3.90 1.61 -10.31
N HIS A 110 3.43 0.44 -9.88
CA HIS A 110 2.59 -0.38 -10.76
C HIS A 110 1.18 0.22 -10.73
N VAL A 111 1.08 1.44 -11.26
CA VAL A 111 -0.18 2.15 -11.45
C VAL A 111 -0.97 1.38 -12.49
N SER A 112 -2.22 1.05 -12.21
CA SER A 112 -3.07 0.40 -13.19
C SER A 112 -3.65 1.44 -14.16
N ILE A 113 -3.99 1.03 -15.40
CA ILE A 113 -4.52 1.95 -16.43
C ILE A 113 -5.79 2.66 -15.92
N GLU A 114 -6.57 2.01 -15.06
CA GLU A 114 -7.78 2.54 -14.45
C GLU A 114 -7.47 3.69 -13.45
N GLU A 115 -6.36 3.60 -12.71
CA GLU A 115 -5.91 4.65 -11.81
C GLU A 115 -5.44 5.90 -12.58
N GLU A 116 -4.78 5.70 -13.73
CA GLU A 116 -4.37 6.79 -14.62
C GLU A 116 -5.57 7.53 -15.21
N GLN A 117 -6.58 6.79 -15.69
CA GLN A 117 -7.81 7.38 -16.22
C GLN A 117 -8.57 8.18 -15.15
N SER A 118 -8.65 7.66 -13.92
CA SER A 118 -9.28 8.35 -12.78
C SER A 118 -8.53 9.63 -12.38
N ALA A 119 -7.19 9.63 -12.48
CA ALA A 119 -6.39 10.82 -12.23
C ALA A 119 -6.60 11.89 -13.31
N LEU A 120 -6.65 11.49 -14.59
CA LEU A 120 -6.91 12.41 -15.71
C LEU A 120 -8.31 13.02 -15.63
N ALA A 121 -9.32 12.25 -15.22
CA ALA A 121 -10.68 12.73 -15.04
C ALA A 121 -10.84 13.78 -13.93
N ARG A 122 -9.85 13.91 -13.02
CA ARG A 122 -9.83 14.92 -11.96
C ARG A 122 -9.14 16.22 -12.37
N LEU A 123 -8.52 16.25 -13.55
CA LEU A 123 -7.94 17.48 -14.04
C LEU A 123 -9.08 18.48 -14.32
N PRO A 124 -8.93 19.75 -13.91
CA PRO A 124 -9.90 20.76 -14.28
C PRO A 124 -9.93 20.90 -15.81
N GLU A 125 -11.11 21.12 -16.37
CA GLU A 125 -11.22 21.49 -17.78
C GLU A 125 -10.40 22.76 -18.01
N LEU A 126 -9.34 22.63 -18.83
CA LEU A 126 -8.51 23.75 -19.27
C LEU A 126 -9.35 24.60 -20.22
N GLY A 127 -10.15 25.50 -19.65
CA GLY A 127 -11.09 26.35 -20.40
C GLY A 127 -12.21 26.95 -19.55
N ALA A 128 -12.44 26.48 -18.33
CA ALA A 128 -13.42 27.10 -17.45
C ALA A 128 -12.92 28.47 -16.96
N LYS A 129 -13.61 29.54 -17.37
CA LYS A 129 -13.34 30.92 -16.92
C LYS A 129 -13.29 30.97 -15.39
N VAL A 130 -12.14 31.31 -14.83
CA VAL A 130 -12.01 31.63 -13.41
C VAL A 130 -12.70 32.98 -13.18
N CYS A 131 -13.98 32.95 -12.83
CA CYS A 131 -14.65 34.13 -12.28
C CYS A 131 -14.11 34.34 -10.87
N ARG A 132 -13.18 35.28 -10.72
CA ARG A 132 -12.65 35.67 -9.42
C ARG A 132 -13.76 36.31 -8.61
N ALA A 133 -14.24 35.63 -7.57
CA ALA A 133 -15.11 36.23 -6.56
C ALA A 133 -14.25 37.10 -5.62
N GLU A 134 -14.00 38.36 -5.99
CA GLU A 134 -13.50 39.38 -5.08
C GLU A 134 -14.67 39.94 -4.26
N GLY A 135 -14.77 39.49 -3.01
CA GLY A 135 -15.68 40.07 -2.04
C GLY A 135 -14.91 40.80 -0.95
N LEU A 136 -14.68 42.12 -1.11
CA LEU A 136 -15.01 43.11 -0.08
C LEU A 136 -14.90 44.57 -0.62
N ARG A 137 -16.08 45.11 -0.95
CA ARG A 137 -16.58 46.50 -0.77
C ARG A 137 -16.00 47.67 -1.61
N THR A 138 -16.90 48.17 -2.48
CA THR A 138 -17.18 49.59 -2.85
C THR A 138 -16.05 50.31 -3.60
N THR A 139 -16.18 50.89 -4.80
CA THR A 139 -17.29 51.50 -5.57
C THR A 139 -16.88 51.60 -7.05
N GLY A 140 -17.83 51.43 -7.98
CA GLY A 140 -17.75 52.03 -9.32
C GLY A 140 -17.87 51.05 -10.49
N THR A 141 -19.03 51.08 -11.15
CA THR A 141 -19.34 50.74 -12.56
C THR A 141 -18.72 49.50 -13.21
N GLU A 142 -19.61 48.62 -13.66
CA GLU A 142 -19.34 47.40 -14.45
C GLU A 142 -18.58 47.70 -15.74
N ASP A 143 -17.54 46.92 -16.03
CA ASP A 143 -17.04 46.71 -17.39
C ASP A 143 -16.53 45.28 -17.55
N CYS A 144 -17.37 44.42 -18.11
CA CYS A 144 -16.94 43.15 -18.69
C CYS A 144 -16.80 43.33 -20.20
N VAL A 145 -15.58 43.61 -20.68
CA VAL A 145 -15.30 43.60 -22.13
C VAL A 145 -14.77 42.22 -22.52
N ALA A 146 -15.49 41.56 -23.43
CA ALA A 146 -15.05 40.35 -24.10
C ALA A 146 -14.06 40.71 -25.22
N HIS A 147 -12.89 40.06 -25.24
CA HIS A 147 -12.03 40.03 -26.42
C HIS A 147 -12.22 38.73 -27.19
N ALA A 148 -12.43 38.90 -28.49
CA ALA A 148 -12.48 37.86 -29.52
C ALA A 148 -11.11 37.19 -29.71
#